data_AF-A0A1N7IT71-F1
#
_entry.id   AF-A0A1N7IT71-F1
#
_cell.length_a   1.000
_cell.length_b   1.000
_cell.length_c   1.000
_cell.angle_alpha   90.00
_cell.angle_beta   90.00
_cell.angle_gamma   90.00
#
_symmetry.space_group_name_H-M   'P 1'
#
loop_
_entity.id
_entity.type
_entity.pdbx_description
1 polymer ?
#
loop_
_entity_poly.entity_id
_entity_poly.type
_entity_poly.pdbx_seq_one_letter_code
_entity_poly.pdbx_strand_id
1 'polypeptide(L)'
;MSIRVLRRKIVITEALTSHSSLRKYVPESRWFNAKNLSEMLNRYSTVFIKPDTGCQGNGIIRVKRISKKRFQICIDRNCRKIQQEDLLPAIRKKMRSSSSYLIQRGIDLARYKGRPIDFRILMQKPRKHWEISGRVVRVAASGRFLTNWHKGGHAATVEKVLKRVLDRKSKISRIDRQLDRLSRTMAEVLDRRFPGIRELGLDIALDRSGLLWILEANTGPAYFLFKELKDKSMYKRIRRNHKYIKRVYS
;
A
#
# COMPACT_ATOMS: atom_id res chain seq x y z
N MET A 1 5.85 12.56 -25.39
CA MET A 1 5.00 11.45 -24.87
C MET A 1 4.44 11.89 -23.52
N SER A 2 3.11 11.98 -23.42
CA SER A 2 2.41 12.51 -22.24
C SER A 2 2.53 11.58 -21.03
N ILE A 3 2.38 12.15 -19.82
CA ILE A 3 2.46 11.39 -18.57
C ILE A 3 1.25 10.45 -18.45
N ARG A 4 1.52 9.14 -18.32
CA ARG A 4 0.50 8.12 -18.11
C ARG A 4 0.14 7.97 -16.64
N VAL A 5 -1.16 8.00 -16.33
CA VAL A 5 -1.69 7.73 -14.98
C VAL A 5 -2.70 6.58 -15.03
N LEU A 6 -2.43 5.52 -14.27
CA LEU A 6 -3.30 4.37 -14.07
C LEU A 6 -4.16 4.56 -12.82
N ARG A 7 -5.45 4.24 -12.93
CA ARG A 7 -6.42 4.38 -11.83
C ARG A 7 -6.92 3.06 -11.24
N ARG A 8 -6.77 1.96 -11.98
CA ARG A 8 -7.30 0.63 -11.63
C ARG A 8 -6.24 -0.16 -10.85
N LYS A 9 -6.54 -0.53 -9.61
CA LYS A 9 -5.61 -1.30 -8.75
C LYS A 9 -5.37 -2.70 -9.29
N ILE A 10 -6.38 -3.33 -9.87
CA ILE A 10 -6.27 -4.68 -10.41
C ILE A 10 -5.23 -4.76 -11.54
N VAL A 11 -5.24 -3.79 -12.45
CA VAL A 11 -4.33 -3.73 -13.61
C VAL A 11 -2.87 -3.66 -13.15
N ILE A 12 -2.60 -2.85 -12.13
CA ILE A 12 -1.28 -2.73 -11.52
C ILE A 12 -0.92 -4.02 -10.76
N THR A 13 -1.86 -4.57 -10.01
CA THR A 13 -1.66 -5.81 -9.22
C THR A 13 -1.33 -6.99 -10.13
N GLU A 14 -2.04 -7.14 -11.25
CA GLU A 14 -1.80 -8.19 -12.25
C GLU A 14 -0.42 -8.04 -12.90
N ALA A 15 -0.02 -6.81 -13.26
CA ALA A 15 1.31 -6.55 -13.83
C ALA A 15 2.45 -6.91 -12.85
N LEU A 16 2.26 -6.66 -11.56
CA LEU A 16 3.25 -7.03 -10.55
C LEU A 16 3.22 -8.55 -10.25
N THR A 17 2.04 -9.17 -10.28
CA THR A 17 1.85 -10.60 -10.01
C THR A 17 2.36 -11.48 -11.16
N SER A 18 2.28 -11.02 -12.40
CA SER A 18 2.78 -11.77 -13.56
C SER A 18 4.30 -11.89 -13.54
N HIS A 19 5.02 -10.93 -12.93
CA HIS A 19 6.47 -10.96 -12.82
C HIS A 19 6.96 -11.92 -11.71
N SER A 20 7.77 -12.91 -12.07
CA SER A 20 8.22 -14.00 -11.18
C SER A 20 8.90 -13.52 -9.89
N SER A 21 9.76 -12.49 -9.99
CA SER A 21 10.48 -11.96 -8.84
C SER A 21 9.61 -11.16 -7.87
N LEU A 22 8.45 -10.65 -8.33
CA LEU A 22 7.57 -9.78 -7.56
C LEU A 22 6.37 -10.53 -6.97
N ARG A 23 5.86 -11.57 -7.67
CA ARG A 23 4.67 -12.33 -7.30
C ARG A 23 4.62 -12.72 -5.82
N LYS A 24 5.73 -13.19 -5.26
CA LYS A 24 5.81 -13.64 -3.86
C LYS A 24 5.60 -12.53 -2.82
N TYR A 25 5.77 -11.26 -3.20
CA TYR A 25 5.56 -10.11 -2.33
C TYR A 25 4.16 -9.51 -2.46
N VAL A 26 3.36 -9.93 -3.45
CA VAL A 26 2.01 -9.39 -3.67
C VAL A 26 1.00 -10.23 -2.87
N PRO A 27 0.23 -9.64 -1.94
CA PRO A 27 -0.83 -10.36 -1.25
C PRO A 27 -1.89 -10.86 -2.23
N GLU A 28 -2.37 -12.09 -2.03
CA GLU A 28 -3.44 -12.66 -2.85
C GLU A 28 -4.62 -11.69 -2.92
N SER A 29 -5.07 -11.42 -4.14
CA SER A 29 -6.13 -10.47 -4.45
C SER A 29 -7.08 -11.08 -5.47
N ARG A 30 -8.39 -10.91 -5.26
CA ARG A 30 -9.45 -11.43 -6.13
C ARG A 30 -10.55 -10.39 -6.31
N TRP A 31 -11.34 -10.50 -7.37
CA TRP A 31 -12.57 -9.72 -7.50
C TRP A 31 -13.55 -10.05 -6.37
N PHE A 32 -14.21 -9.02 -5.83
CA PHE A 32 -15.22 -9.19 -4.82
C PHE A 32 -16.47 -9.84 -5.41
N ASN A 33 -16.82 -11.00 -4.88
CA ASN A 33 -18.13 -11.64 -4.98
C ASN A 33 -18.32 -12.54 -3.75
N ALA A 34 -19.52 -13.10 -3.56
CA ALA A 34 -19.85 -13.90 -2.38
C ALA A 34 -18.93 -15.13 -2.22
N LYS A 35 -18.68 -15.85 -3.33
CA LYS A 35 -17.81 -17.02 -3.36
C LYS A 35 -16.37 -16.67 -2.95
N ASN A 36 -15.76 -15.69 -3.61
CA ASN A 36 -14.40 -15.24 -3.31
C ASN A 36 -14.28 -14.67 -1.89
N LEU A 37 -15.31 -14.01 -1.36
CA LEU A 37 -15.32 -13.54 0.02
C LEU A 37 -15.24 -14.71 1.00
N SER A 38 -16.08 -15.73 0.80
CA SER A 38 -16.10 -16.94 1.63
C SER A 38 -14.75 -17.68 1.56
N GLU A 39 -14.24 -17.94 0.36
CA GLU A 39 -12.97 -18.63 0.16
C GLU A 39 -11.78 -17.88 0.78
N MET A 40 -11.69 -16.56 0.56
CA MET A 40 -10.63 -15.73 1.12
C MET A 40 -10.72 -15.65 2.65
N LEU A 41 -11.93 -15.60 3.22
CA LEU A 41 -12.14 -15.60 4.67
C LEU A 41 -11.94 -16.97 5.30
N ASN A 42 -12.02 -18.07 4.56
CA ASN A 42 -11.66 -19.40 5.01
C ASN A 42 -10.13 -19.55 5.07
N ARG A 43 -9.43 -19.05 4.05
CA ARG A 43 -7.96 -19.10 3.95
C ARG A 43 -7.24 -18.11 4.87
N TYR A 44 -7.80 -16.92 5.06
CA TYR A 44 -7.14 -15.83 5.78
C TYR A 44 -8.01 -15.29 6.91
N SER A 45 -7.39 -15.05 8.08
CA SER A 45 -8.08 -14.50 9.25
C SER A 45 -8.54 -13.05 9.07
N THR A 46 -7.90 -12.31 8.17
CA THR A 46 -8.26 -10.92 7.85
C THR A 46 -8.18 -10.71 6.35
N VAL A 47 -9.16 -9.99 5.79
CA VAL A 47 -9.17 -9.52 4.40
C VAL A 47 -9.52 -8.04 4.35
N PHE A 48 -9.05 -7.37 3.31
CA PHE A 48 -9.40 -6.00 2.98
C PHE A 48 -10.22 -5.99 1.70
N ILE A 49 -11.38 -5.37 1.75
CA ILE A 49 -12.24 -5.15 0.59
C ILE A 49 -12.06 -3.69 0.19
N LYS A 50 -11.54 -3.45 -1.02
CA LYS A 50 -11.14 -2.12 -1.48
C LYS A 50 -11.73 -1.82 -2.86
N PRO A 51 -12.18 -0.57 -3.12
CA PRO A 51 -12.65 -0.21 -4.45
C PRO A 51 -11.45 -0.24 -5.41
N ASP A 52 -11.69 -0.74 -6.62
CA ASP A 52 -10.62 -0.89 -7.61
C ASP A 52 -10.08 0.47 -8.07
N THR A 53 -10.95 1.48 -8.16
CA THR A 53 -10.59 2.88 -8.35
C THR A 53 -10.73 3.67 -7.05
N GLY A 54 -10.18 4.90 -7.02
CA GLY A 54 -10.18 5.76 -5.84
C GLY A 54 -8.87 5.73 -5.06
N CYS A 55 -8.74 6.66 -4.10
CA CYS A 55 -7.49 6.96 -3.40
C CYS A 55 -7.71 7.15 -1.89
N GLN A 56 -6.60 7.32 -1.15
CA GLN A 56 -6.60 7.70 0.27
C GLN A 56 -7.33 6.70 1.20
N GLY A 57 -7.38 5.42 0.83
CA GLY A 57 -8.02 4.39 1.65
C GLY A 57 -9.52 4.59 1.90
N ASN A 58 -10.18 5.49 1.16
CA ASN A 58 -11.61 5.71 1.28
C ASN A 58 -12.37 4.51 0.69
N GLY A 59 -13.39 4.05 1.41
CA GLY A 59 -14.18 2.87 1.02
C GLY A 59 -13.50 1.53 1.28
N ILE A 60 -12.33 1.49 1.96
CA ILE A 60 -11.73 0.23 2.39
C ILE A 60 -12.51 -0.32 3.60
N ILE A 61 -12.95 -1.56 3.48
CA ILE A 61 -13.61 -2.33 4.53
C ILE A 61 -12.65 -3.43 4.99
N ARG A 62 -12.31 -3.45 6.27
CA ARG A 62 -11.57 -4.58 6.86
C ARG A 62 -12.55 -5.59 7.41
N VAL A 63 -12.40 -6.85 7.05
CA VAL A 63 -13.15 -7.96 7.63
C VAL A 63 -12.17 -8.89 8.34
N LYS A 64 -12.40 -9.10 9.64
CA LYS A 64 -11.61 -10.03 10.46
C LYS A 64 -12.51 -11.15 10.97
N ARG A 65 -12.13 -12.40 10.74
CA ARG A 65 -12.78 -13.59 11.29
C ARG A 65 -12.47 -13.68 12.79
N ILE A 66 -13.52 -13.76 13.63
CA ILE A 66 -13.38 -13.98 15.08
C ILE A 66 -13.57 -15.46 15.39
N SER A 67 -14.59 -16.08 14.80
CA SER A 67 -14.88 -17.52 14.87
C SER A 67 -15.52 -17.97 13.55
N LYS A 68 -15.94 -19.24 13.45
CA LYS A 68 -16.55 -19.81 12.23
C LYS A 68 -17.75 -18.99 11.74
N LYS A 69 -18.61 -18.54 12.65
CA LYS A 69 -19.85 -17.80 12.35
C LYS A 69 -19.83 -16.32 12.73
N ARG A 70 -18.73 -15.81 13.32
CA ARG A 70 -18.65 -14.43 13.81
C ARG A 70 -17.48 -13.67 13.22
N PHE A 71 -17.76 -12.45 12.74
CA PHE A 71 -16.80 -11.58 12.08
C PHE A 71 -16.78 -10.20 12.74
N GLN A 72 -15.74 -9.43 12.45
CA GLN A 72 -15.67 -8.00 12.71
C GLN A 72 -15.50 -7.26 11.40
N ILE A 73 -16.40 -6.32 11.13
CA ILE A 73 -16.26 -5.36 10.02
C ILE A 73 -15.77 -4.03 10.61
N CYS A 74 -14.73 -3.46 10.01
CA CYS A 74 -14.27 -2.12 10.34
C CYS A 74 -14.18 -1.23 9.11
N ILE A 75 -14.69 -0.01 9.23
CA ILE A 75 -14.55 1.07 8.25
C ILE A 75 -14.00 2.26 8.99
N ASP A 76 -12.78 2.66 8.62
CA ASP A 76 -12.00 3.64 9.37
C ASP A 76 -11.86 3.27 10.87
N ARG A 77 -12.47 4.03 11.79
CA ARG A 77 -12.47 3.73 13.23
C ARG A 77 -13.68 2.91 13.69
N ASN A 78 -14.71 2.83 12.86
CA ASN A 78 -15.98 2.22 13.23
C ASN A 78 -15.89 0.71 13.02
N CYS A 79 -15.87 -0.03 14.12
CA CYS A 79 -15.82 -1.49 14.12
C CYS A 79 -17.09 -2.06 14.74
N ARG A 80 -17.67 -3.06 14.08
CA ARG A 80 -18.82 -3.82 14.61
C ARG A 80 -18.59 -5.31 14.47
N LYS A 81 -19.04 -6.08 15.46
CA LYS A 81 -19.15 -7.54 15.35
C LYS A 81 -20.42 -7.87 14.57
N ILE A 82 -20.38 -8.91 13.76
CA ILE A 82 -21.49 -9.32 12.91
C ILE A 82 -21.51 -10.84 12.76
N GLN A 83 -22.70 -11.41 12.63
CA GLN A 83 -22.85 -12.83 12.33
C GLN A 83 -22.62 -13.09 10.84
N GLN A 84 -22.42 -14.36 10.49
CA GLN A 84 -22.13 -14.79 9.13
C GLN A 84 -23.28 -14.46 8.17
N GLU A 85 -24.53 -14.68 8.59
CA GLU A 85 -25.73 -14.40 7.79
C GLU A 85 -25.81 -12.92 7.36
N ASP A 86 -25.42 -12.00 8.23
CA ASP A 86 -25.49 -10.55 7.96
C ASP A 86 -24.24 -9.98 7.29
N LEU A 87 -23.16 -10.75 7.18
CA LEU A 87 -21.85 -10.27 6.73
C LEU A 87 -21.89 -9.68 5.32
N LEU A 88 -22.40 -10.43 4.34
CA LEU A 88 -22.43 -10.02 2.95
C LEU A 88 -23.37 -8.82 2.71
N PRO A 89 -24.62 -8.81 3.24
CA PRO A 89 -25.48 -7.62 3.18
C PRO A 89 -24.83 -6.39 3.80
N ALA A 90 -24.19 -6.53 4.96
CA ALA A 90 -23.50 -5.45 5.65
C ALA A 90 -22.34 -4.85 4.86
N ILE A 91 -21.57 -5.68 4.13
CA ILE A 91 -20.50 -5.23 3.25
C ILE A 91 -21.11 -4.49 2.05
N ARG A 92 -22.09 -5.09 1.37
CA ARG A 92 -22.73 -4.49 0.19
C ARG A 92 -23.35 -3.12 0.48
N LYS A 93 -24.00 -2.95 1.63
CA LYS A 93 -24.56 -1.65 2.08
C LYS A 93 -23.51 -0.54 2.21
N LYS A 94 -22.22 -0.89 2.33
CA LYS A 94 -21.11 0.05 2.47
C LYS A 94 -20.33 0.25 1.17
N MET A 95 -20.57 -0.58 0.17
CA MET A 95 -19.99 -0.45 -1.16
C MET A 95 -20.75 0.62 -1.96
N ARG A 96 -20.04 1.24 -2.89
CA ARG A 96 -20.64 2.16 -3.87
C ARG A 96 -21.16 1.35 -5.05
N SER A 97 -22.43 1.55 -5.41
CA SER A 97 -23.16 0.71 -6.37
C SER A 97 -22.49 0.60 -7.75
N SER A 98 -21.80 1.65 -8.22
CA SER A 98 -21.14 1.69 -9.53
C SER A 98 -19.66 1.29 -9.52
N SER A 99 -19.13 0.79 -8.40
CA SER A 99 -17.69 0.49 -8.25
C SER A 99 -17.42 -1.00 -8.12
N SER A 100 -16.47 -1.51 -8.91
CA SER A 100 -15.89 -2.84 -8.69
C SER A 100 -14.99 -2.82 -7.44
N TYR A 101 -15.01 -3.91 -6.67
CA TYR A 101 -14.16 -4.07 -5.48
C TYR A 101 -13.26 -5.29 -5.60
N LEU A 102 -12.12 -5.22 -4.94
CA LEU A 102 -11.17 -6.30 -4.78
C LEU A 102 -11.17 -6.77 -3.32
N ILE A 103 -10.99 -8.06 -3.12
CA ILE A 103 -10.69 -8.70 -1.83
C ILE A 103 -9.21 -8.99 -1.82
N GLN A 104 -8.48 -8.46 -0.86
CA GLN A 104 -7.05 -8.67 -0.69
C GLN A 104 -6.78 -9.29 0.67
N ARG A 105 -5.85 -10.26 0.73
CA ARG A 105 -5.34 -10.81 1.99
C ARG A 105 -4.86 -9.69 2.93
N GLY A 106 -5.29 -9.74 4.18
CA GLY A 106 -4.75 -8.89 5.23
C GLY A 106 -3.37 -9.34 5.69
N ILE A 107 -2.44 -8.39 5.83
CA ILE A 107 -1.09 -8.62 6.35
C ILE A 107 -1.04 -8.15 7.81
N ASP A 108 -0.49 -8.97 8.72
CA ASP A 108 -0.25 -8.56 10.10
C ASP A 108 1.03 -7.70 10.14
N LEU A 109 0.82 -6.41 9.99
CA LEU A 109 1.89 -5.42 9.87
C LEU A 109 2.74 -5.37 11.13
N ALA A 110 4.04 -5.18 10.93
CA ALA A 110 4.96 -4.77 11.97
C ALA A 110 4.47 -3.48 12.64
N ARG A 111 4.87 -3.29 13.91
CA ARG A 111 4.36 -2.19 14.73
C ARG A 111 5.49 -1.37 15.31
N TYR A 112 5.36 -0.06 15.21
CA TYR A 112 6.22 0.90 15.88
C TYR A 112 5.43 1.57 16.99
N LYS A 113 5.85 1.39 18.25
CA LYS A 113 5.11 1.85 19.44
C LYS A 113 3.64 1.38 19.43
N GLY A 114 3.42 0.09 19.16
CA GLY A 114 2.09 -0.53 19.09
C GLY A 114 1.27 -0.19 17.84
N ARG A 115 1.73 0.73 16.97
CA ARG A 115 0.99 1.23 15.80
C ARG A 115 1.50 0.58 14.51
N PRO A 116 0.60 0.08 13.62
CA PRO A 116 0.99 -0.49 12.34
C PRO A 116 1.82 0.47 11.49
N ILE A 117 2.77 -0.07 10.72
CA ILE A 117 3.62 0.69 9.81
C ILE A 117 3.61 0.13 8.38
N ASP A 118 3.90 0.99 7.43
CA ASP A 118 4.40 0.62 6.11
C ASP A 118 5.38 1.68 5.59
N PHE A 119 6.04 1.38 4.48
CA PHE A 119 6.95 2.27 3.77
C PHE A 119 6.23 2.89 2.58
N ARG A 120 6.32 4.23 2.48
CA ARG A 120 6.03 4.99 1.28
C ARG A 120 7.36 5.30 0.58
N ILE A 121 7.57 4.68 -0.57
CA ILE A 121 8.72 4.92 -1.44
C ILE A 121 8.25 5.72 -2.64
N LEU A 122 8.89 6.86 -2.89
CA LEU A 122 8.60 7.69 -4.06
C LEU A 122 9.70 7.48 -5.11
N MET A 123 9.31 6.87 -6.23
CA MET A 123 10.16 6.73 -7.42
C MET A 123 9.81 7.84 -8.41
N GLN A 124 10.82 8.46 -9.00
CA GLN A 124 10.64 9.44 -10.08
C GLN A 124 11.61 9.13 -11.21
N LYS A 125 11.17 9.31 -12.46
CA LYS A 125 11.96 9.16 -13.68
C LYS A 125 12.06 10.51 -14.39
N PRO A 126 12.81 11.48 -13.83
CA PRO A 126 12.87 12.83 -14.38
C PRO A 126 13.47 12.85 -15.78
N ARG A 127 14.43 11.95 -16.07
CA ARG A 127 15.02 11.80 -17.41
C ARG A 127 14.84 10.37 -17.91
N LYS A 128 15.92 9.64 -18.13
CA LYS A 128 15.89 8.27 -18.67
C LYS A 128 15.83 7.20 -17.57
N HIS A 129 16.29 7.50 -16.36
CA HIS A 129 16.44 6.49 -15.29
C HIS A 129 15.52 6.75 -14.10
N TRP A 130 15.09 5.66 -13.46
CA TRP A 130 14.32 5.70 -12.22
C TRP A 130 15.22 5.99 -11.02
N GLU A 131 14.77 6.91 -10.17
CA GLU A 131 15.45 7.33 -8.95
C GLU A 131 14.53 7.14 -7.75
N ILE A 132 15.06 6.59 -6.65
CA ILE A 132 14.40 6.63 -5.35
C ILE A 132 14.52 8.06 -4.81
N SER A 133 13.50 8.87 -5.08
CA SER A 133 13.52 10.29 -4.74
C SER A 133 13.15 10.54 -3.27
N GLY A 134 12.42 9.62 -2.63
CA GLY A 134 12.21 9.64 -1.19
C GLY A 134 11.74 8.33 -0.60
N ARG A 135 12.04 8.13 0.68
CA ARG A 135 11.62 6.98 1.49
C ARG A 135 11.18 7.46 2.86
N VAL A 136 9.97 7.09 3.27
CA VAL A 136 9.46 7.34 4.63
C VAL A 136 8.67 6.14 5.11
N VAL A 137 8.56 6.02 6.44
CA VAL A 137 7.59 5.15 7.09
C VAL A 137 6.33 5.95 7.39
N ARG A 138 5.18 5.39 7.06
CA ARG A 138 3.88 5.87 7.54
C ARG A 138 3.49 5.09 8.78
N VAL A 139 3.32 5.78 9.89
CA VAL A 139 2.81 5.19 11.14
C VAL A 139 1.31 5.47 11.24
N ALA A 140 0.48 4.42 11.29
CA ALA A 140 -0.97 4.54 11.41
C ALA A 140 -1.39 5.37 12.62
N ALA A 141 -2.48 6.14 12.54
CA ALA A 141 -3.03 6.86 13.70
C ALA A 141 -3.41 5.90 14.85
N SER A 142 -3.50 6.40 16.09
CA SER A 142 -3.96 5.57 17.22
C SER A 142 -5.32 4.94 16.92
N GLY A 143 -5.48 3.66 17.25
CA GLY A 143 -6.69 2.88 16.99
C GLY A 143 -7.02 2.58 15.52
N ARG A 144 -6.22 3.06 14.55
CA ARG A 144 -6.47 2.83 13.12
C ARG A 144 -5.70 1.62 12.59
N PHE A 145 -6.35 0.87 11.69
CA PHE A 145 -5.75 -0.27 11.00
C PHE A 145 -5.09 0.11 9.67
N LEU A 146 -5.39 1.30 9.14
CA LEU A 146 -4.73 1.86 7.96
C LEU A 146 -3.68 2.88 8.37
N THR A 147 -2.54 2.82 7.71
CA THR A 147 -1.37 3.70 7.80
C THR A 147 -1.50 5.00 6.99
N ASN A 148 -2.67 5.26 6.39
CA ASN A 148 -2.82 6.39 5.50
C ASN A 148 -2.62 7.73 6.23
N TRP A 149 -1.71 8.54 5.69
CA TRP A 149 -1.37 9.87 6.17
C TRP A 149 -2.59 10.81 6.25
N HIS A 150 -3.44 10.83 5.22
CA HIS A 150 -4.67 11.65 5.21
C HIS A 150 -5.66 11.27 6.34
N LYS A 151 -5.41 10.17 7.05
CA LYS A 151 -6.17 9.72 8.21
C LYS A 151 -5.34 9.88 9.49
N GLY A 152 -4.53 10.95 9.61
CA GLY A 152 -3.78 11.30 10.82
C GLY A 152 -2.59 10.38 11.12
N GLY A 153 -2.12 9.63 10.12
CA GLY A 153 -0.81 8.98 10.19
C GLY A 153 0.30 10.03 10.14
N HIS A 154 1.51 9.69 10.58
CA HIS A 154 2.66 10.62 10.57
C HIS A 154 3.86 9.98 9.88
N ALA A 155 4.71 10.81 9.28
CA ALA A 155 5.97 10.37 8.67
C ALA A 155 7.07 10.13 9.70
N ALA A 156 7.84 9.06 9.51
CA ALA A 156 9.11 8.83 10.19
C ALA A 156 10.19 8.37 9.20
N THR A 157 11.45 8.56 9.54
CA THR A 157 12.57 8.05 8.74
C THR A 157 12.64 6.52 8.85
N VAL A 158 12.95 5.85 7.73
CA VAL A 158 13.09 4.38 7.65
C VAL A 158 14.05 3.85 8.71
N GLU A 159 15.24 4.42 8.81
CA GLU A 159 16.28 3.99 9.75
C GLU A 159 15.80 4.00 11.21
N LYS A 160 15.21 5.12 11.67
CA LYS A 160 14.68 5.26 13.03
C LYS A 160 13.67 4.18 13.38
N VAL A 161 12.77 3.86 12.45
CA VAL A 161 11.73 2.87 12.69
C VAL A 161 12.31 1.46 12.64
N LEU A 162 13.13 1.12 11.64
CA LEU A 162 13.74 -0.21 11.55
C LEU A 162 14.59 -0.53 12.77
N LYS A 163 15.37 0.43 13.30
CA LYS A 163 16.14 0.28 14.55
C LYS A 163 15.30 -0.05 15.79
N ARG A 164 14.00 0.26 15.76
CA ARG A 164 13.07 0.07 16.88
C ARG A 164 12.13 -1.12 16.68
N VAL A 165 12.00 -1.59 15.45
CA VAL A 165 11.12 -2.70 15.06
C VAL A 165 11.90 -4.01 14.87
N LEU A 166 13.20 -3.92 14.61
CA LEU A 166 14.07 -5.07 14.36
C LEU A 166 15.25 -5.08 15.35
N ASP A 167 15.53 -6.26 15.91
CA ASP A 167 16.49 -6.40 17.01
C ASP A 167 17.96 -6.55 16.57
N ARG A 168 18.22 -6.76 15.26
CA ARG A 168 19.57 -7.02 14.74
C ARG A 168 19.94 -6.05 13.62
N LYS A 169 21.12 -5.44 13.70
CA LYS A 169 21.68 -4.55 12.66
C LYS A 169 21.72 -5.22 11.28
N SER A 170 22.12 -6.49 11.20
CA SER A 170 22.15 -7.26 9.94
C SER A 170 20.76 -7.40 9.29
N LYS A 171 19.70 -7.60 10.10
CA LYS A 171 18.31 -7.62 9.61
C LYS A 171 17.89 -6.25 9.07
N ILE A 172 18.24 -5.16 9.77
CA ILE A 172 17.95 -3.79 9.33
C ILE A 172 18.57 -3.53 7.96
N SER A 173 19.88 -3.77 7.81
CA SER A 173 20.57 -3.55 6.54
C SER A 173 20.04 -4.43 5.42
N ARG A 174 19.64 -5.66 5.73
CA ARG A 174 19.00 -6.57 4.76
C ARG A 174 17.67 -6.02 4.27
N ILE A 175 16.78 -5.58 5.18
CA ILE A 175 15.48 -5.03 4.83
C ILE A 175 15.62 -3.72 4.05
N ASP A 176 16.54 -2.84 4.43
CA ASP A 176 16.78 -1.59 3.71
C ASP A 176 17.23 -1.85 2.25
N ARG A 177 18.18 -2.76 2.04
CA ARG A 177 18.60 -3.18 0.68
C ARG A 177 17.47 -3.86 -0.10
N GLN A 178 16.66 -4.69 0.57
CA GLN A 178 15.52 -5.34 -0.06
C GLN A 178 14.44 -4.32 -0.49
N LEU A 179 14.18 -3.29 0.31
CA LEU A 179 13.27 -2.20 -0.04
C LEU A 179 13.72 -1.48 -1.32
N ASP A 180 15.01 -1.14 -1.41
CA ASP A 180 15.55 -0.45 -2.58
C ASP A 180 15.48 -1.33 -3.84
N ARG A 181 15.90 -2.60 -3.74
CA ARG A 181 15.83 -3.55 -4.86
C ARG A 181 14.39 -3.76 -5.30
N LEU A 182 13.48 -4.02 -4.35
CA LEU A 182 12.07 -4.26 -4.64
C LEU A 182 11.44 -3.05 -5.32
N SER A 183 11.72 -1.84 -4.82
CA SER A 183 11.18 -0.59 -5.38
C SER A 183 11.65 -0.34 -6.82
N ARG A 184 12.92 -0.59 -7.12
CA ARG A 184 13.48 -0.48 -8.48
C ARG A 184 12.85 -1.49 -9.43
N THR A 185 12.79 -2.77 -9.03
CA THR A 185 12.15 -3.82 -9.84
C THR A 185 10.67 -3.50 -10.11
N MET A 186 9.93 -3.04 -9.10
CA MET A 186 8.54 -2.60 -9.31
C MET A 186 8.44 -1.47 -10.33
N ALA A 187 9.31 -0.46 -10.25
CA ALA A 187 9.30 0.67 -11.17
C ALA A 187 9.61 0.24 -12.62
N GLU A 188 10.61 -0.63 -12.81
CA GLU A 188 10.98 -1.17 -14.12
C GLU A 188 9.87 -2.02 -14.73
N VAL A 189 9.25 -2.91 -13.94
CA VAL A 189 8.14 -3.76 -14.41
C VAL A 189 6.94 -2.92 -14.83
N LEU A 190 6.57 -1.92 -14.03
CA LEU A 190 5.43 -1.05 -14.34
C LEU A 190 5.72 -0.14 -15.53
N ASP A 191 6.93 0.42 -15.64
CA ASP A 191 7.34 1.27 -16.76
C ASP A 191 7.37 0.48 -18.09
N ARG A 192 7.85 -0.77 -18.06
CA ARG A 192 7.83 -1.66 -19.23
C ARG A 192 6.41 -2.02 -19.63
N ARG A 193 5.55 -2.38 -18.67
CA ARG A 193 4.16 -2.78 -18.95
C ARG A 193 3.29 -1.59 -19.37
N PHE A 194 3.59 -0.41 -18.85
CA PHE A 194 2.82 0.81 -19.07
C PHE A 194 3.75 1.99 -19.38
N PRO A 195 4.27 2.09 -20.62
CA PRO A 195 5.11 3.21 -21.03
C PRO A 195 4.44 4.56 -20.76
N GLY A 196 5.26 5.55 -20.39
CA GLY A 196 4.81 6.91 -20.08
C GLY A 196 4.58 7.19 -18.60
N ILE A 197 4.69 6.20 -17.71
CA ILE A 197 4.71 6.46 -16.26
C ILE A 197 6.04 7.16 -15.90
N ARG A 198 5.93 8.23 -15.09
CA ARG A 198 7.10 9.03 -14.67
C ARG A 198 7.28 9.13 -13.17
N GLU A 199 6.23 8.85 -12.40
CA GLU A 199 6.25 8.92 -10.94
C GLU A 199 5.48 7.74 -10.35
N LEU A 200 6.02 7.14 -9.29
CA LEU A 200 5.37 6.05 -8.57
C LEU A 200 5.46 6.27 -7.07
N GLY A 201 4.32 6.15 -6.38
CA GLY A 201 4.25 6.00 -4.93
C GLY A 201 4.00 4.54 -4.60
N LEU A 202 5.04 3.87 -4.11
CA LEU A 202 5.00 2.46 -3.74
C LEU A 202 4.72 2.33 -2.25
N ASP A 203 3.70 1.56 -1.92
CA ASP A 203 3.33 1.24 -0.54
C ASP A 203 3.76 -0.20 -0.25
N ILE A 204 4.79 -0.34 0.57
CA ILE A 204 5.40 -1.63 0.91
C ILE A 204 5.28 -1.83 2.42
N ALA A 205 4.68 -2.92 2.86
CA ALA A 205 4.59 -3.29 4.27
C ALA A 205 5.78 -4.14 4.72
N LEU A 206 6.06 -4.10 6.01
CA LEU A 206 6.81 -5.12 6.74
C LEU A 206 5.82 -5.85 7.63
N ASP A 207 5.81 -7.19 7.59
CA ASP A 207 5.01 -7.98 8.53
C ASP A 207 5.78 -8.32 9.82
N ARG A 208 5.09 -8.90 10.80
CA ARG A 208 5.72 -9.32 12.07
C ARG A 208 6.78 -10.41 11.94
N SER A 209 6.78 -11.15 10.84
CA SER A 209 7.81 -12.18 10.55
C SER A 209 9.05 -11.58 9.87
N GLY A 210 9.02 -10.29 9.55
CA GLY A 210 10.11 -9.61 8.87
C GLY A 210 10.12 -9.82 7.35
N LEU A 211 8.96 -10.13 6.76
CA LEU A 211 8.78 -10.22 5.31
C LEU A 211 8.18 -8.93 4.76
N LEU A 212 8.61 -8.56 3.55
CA LEU A 212 8.07 -7.41 2.82
C LEU A 212 6.84 -7.80 2.01
N TRP A 213 5.89 -6.88 1.89
CA TRP A 213 4.68 -7.07 1.09
C TRP A 213 4.34 -5.82 0.28
N ILE A 214 4.06 -5.97 -1.00
CA ILE A 214 3.60 -4.89 -1.87
C ILE A 214 2.10 -4.69 -1.64
N LEU A 215 1.72 -3.59 -1.00
CA LEU A 215 0.31 -3.28 -0.75
C LEU A 215 -0.35 -2.60 -1.96
N GLU A 216 0.34 -1.61 -2.54
CA GLU A 216 -0.16 -0.79 -3.63
C GLU A 216 0.99 -0.08 -4.39
N ALA A 217 0.77 0.26 -5.65
CA ALA A 217 1.58 1.22 -6.39
C ALA A 217 0.68 2.25 -7.07
N ASN A 218 1.01 3.53 -6.93
CA ASN A 218 0.25 4.66 -7.45
C ASN A 218 1.06 5.42 -8.50
N THR A 219 0.57 5.60 -9.73
CA THR A 219 1.30 6.27 -10.83
C THR A 219 1.09 7.80 -10.88
N GLY A 220 0.43 8.37 -9.87
CA GLY A 220 0.24 9.80 -9.68
C GLY A 220 0.25 10.14 -8.19
N PRO A 221 1.34 9.83 -7.48
CA PRO A 221 1.37 9.86 -6.02
C PRO A 221 1.40 11.29 -5.47
N ALA A 222 0.69 11.52 -4.37
CA ALA A 222 0.93 12.69 -3.53
C ALA A 222 2.28 12.54 -2.80
N TYR A 223 3.01 13.66 -2.67
CA TYR A 223 4.31 13.71 -2.00
C TYR A 223 4.36 14.70 -0.82
N PHE A 224 3.22 15.29 -0.42
CA PHE A 224 3.17 16.26 0.68
C PHE A 224 3.56 15.67 2.04
N LEU A 225 3.38 14.37 2.25
CA LEU A 225 3.88 13.64 3.43
C LEU A 225 5.36 13.90 3.70
N PHE A 226 6.19 14.01 2.67
CA PHE A 226 7.63 14.25 2.82
C PHE A 226 7.95 15.63 3.40
N LYS A 227 7.00 16.58 3.35
CA LYS A 227 7.11 17.90 3.98
C LYS A 227 7.12 17.81 5.51
N GLU A 228 6.62 16.72 6.12
CA GLU A 228 6.60 16.56 7.59
C GLU A 228 7.99 16.28 8.18
N LEU A 229 8.92 15.74 7.39
CA LEU A 229 10.26 15.44 7.89
C LEU A 229 10.99 16.72 8.28
N LYS A 230 11.77 16.68 9.36
CA LYS A 230 12.60 17.83 9.78
C LYS A 230 13.59 18.22 8.67
N ASP A 231 14.34 17.25 8.17
CA ASP A 231 15.19 17.44 6.99
C ASP A 231 14.33 17.58 5.72
N LYS A 232 14.44 18.73 5.06
CA LYS A 232 13.70 19.07 3.84
C LYS A 232 14.43 18.66 2.56
N SER A 233 15.65 18.12 2.63
CA SER A 233 16.46 17.72 1.46
C SER A 233 15.66 16.81 0.50
N MET A 234 15.02 15.78 1.07
CA MET A 234 14.19 14.82 0.34
C MET A 234 12.99 15.50 -0.33
N TYR A 235 12.23 16.32 0.41
CA TYR A 235 11.09 17.05 -0.13
C TYR A 235 11.47 18.02 -1.26
N LYS A 236 12.58 18.75 -1.10
CA LYS A 236 13.11 19.66 -2.12
C LYS A 236 13.49 18.92 -3.40
N ARG A 237 14.19 17.78 -3.28
CA ARG A 237 14.54 16.91 -4.42
C ARG A 237 13.29 16.42 -5.15
N ILE A 238 12.32 15.89 -4.40
CA ILE A 238 11.06 15.39 -4.96
C ILE A 238 10.33 16.48 -5.74
N ARG A 239 10.20 17.68 -5.16
CA ARG A 239 9.52 18.81 -5.79
C ARG A 239 10.24 19.26 -7.06
N ARG A 240 11.57 19.30 -7.05
CA ARG A 240 12.38 19.64 -8.23
C ARG A 240 12.15 18.64 -9.36
N ASN A 241 12.21 17.34 -9.06
CA ASN A 241 11.98 16.28 -10.04
C ASN A 241 10.54 16.33 -10.57
N HIS A 242 9.54 16.52 -9.71
CA HIS A 242 8.13 16.63 -10.10
C HIS A 242 7.90 17.80 -11.06
N LYS A 243 8.43 18.99 -10.74
CA LYS A 243 8.36 20.18 -11.62
C LYS A 243 9.01 19.93 -12.97
N TYR A 244 10.19 19.30 -12.98
CA TYR A 244 10.88 18.95 -14.23
C TYR A 244 10.04 17.98 -15.08
N ILE A 245 9.54 16.91 -14.47
CA ILE A 245 8.70 15.91 -15.14
C ILE A 245 7.48 16.56 -15.77
N LYS A 246 6.78 17.40 -15.00
CA LYS A 246 5.63 18.15 -15.50
C LYS A 246 6.02 19.03 -16.66
N ARG A 247 7.05 19.87 -16.54
CA ARG A 247 7.47 20.78 -17.62
C ARG A 247 7.86 20.06 -18.93
N VAL A 248 8.50 18.89 -18.85
CA VAL A 248 9.07 18.21 -20.02
C VAL A 248 8.14 17.18 -20.66
N TYR A 249 7.21 16.61 -19.88
CA TYR A 249 6.35 15.51 -20.33
C TYR A 249 4.84 15.78 -20.17
N SER A 250 4.44 16.99 -19.73
CA SER A 250 3.04 17.43 -19.80
C SER A 250 2.58 17.55 -21.24
#